data_AF-A0A972MX57-F1
#
_entry.id   AF-A0A972MX57-F1
#
_cell.length_a   1.000
_cell.length_b   1.000
_cell.length_c   1.000
_cell.angle_alpha   90.00
_cell.angle_beta   90.00
_cell.angle_gamma   90.00
#
_symmetry.space_group_name_H-M   'P 1'
#
loop_
_entity.id
_entity.type
_entity.pdbx_description
1 polymer ?
#
loop_
_entity_poly.entity_id
_entity_poly.type
_entity_poly.pdbx_seq_one_letter_code
_entity_poly.pdbx_strand_id
1 'polypeptide(L)'
;MEWLALVLFAVIFGALLVGFPVAFTLAGTSLIFALIANLFGAFDMAFLQSIPNRIFGIMSNPILIAVPLFVFMGMMLEQSKIAENLLTTMDEVMRGIKGGLGIAVIIVGMLLA
;
A
#
# COMPACT_ATOMS: atom_id res chain seq x y z
N MET A 1 21.72 -18.93 -19.94
CA MET A 1 20.58 -17.98 -20.01
C MET A 1 20.25 -17.35 -18.65
N GLU A 2 20.87 -17.79 -17.54
CA GLU A 2 20.57 -17.27 -16.19
C GLU A 2 21.16 -15.86 -15.92
N TRP A 3 22.17 -15.45 -16.69
CA TRP A 3 22.77 -14.12 -16.56
C TRP A 3 21.81 -12.99 -16.95
N LEU A 4 20.80 -13.26 -17.78
CA LEU A 4 19.84 -12.24 -18.22
C LEU A 4 19.00 -11.69 -17.06
N ALA A 5 18.69 -12.54 -16.07
CA ALA A 5 17.99 -12.12 -14.85
C ALA A 5 18.87 -11.23 -13.96
N LEU A 6 20.17 -11.54 -13.85
CA LEU A 6 21.13 -10.70 -13.11
C LEU A 6 21.30 -9.32 -13.76
N VAL A 7 21.35 -9.27 -15.09
CA VAL A 7 21.42 -8.00 -15.82
C VAL A 7 20.13 -7.19 -15.64
N LEU A 8 18.96 -7.81 -15.73
CA LEU A 8 17.68 -7.14 -15.45
C LEU A 8 17.65 -6.56 -14.03
N PHE A 9 18.11 -7.33 -13.04
CA PHE A 9 18.17 -6.88 -11.66
C PHE A 9 19.10 -5.67 -11.49
N ALA A 10 20.30 -5.72 -12.08
CA ALA A 10 21.25 -4.60 -12.04
C ALA A 10 20.69 -3.33 -12.71
N VAL A 11 19.99 -3.47 -13.83
CA VAL A 11 19.36 -2.36 -14.55
C VAL A 11 18.22 -1.74 -13.73
N ILE A 12 17.35 -2.55 -13.12
CA ILE A 12 16.30 -2.07 -12.22
C ILE A 12 16.91 -1.32 -11.05
N PHE A 13 17.92 -1.91 -10.41
CA PHE A 13 18.58 -1.30 -9.25
C PHE A 13 19.20 0.07 -9.62
N GLY A 14 19.93 0.13 -10.74
CA GLY A 14 20.47 1.39 -11.25
C GLY A 14 19.39 2.42 -11.56
N ALA A 15 18.30 2.01 -12.20
CA ALA A 15 17.20 2.91 -12.56
C ALA A 15 16.42 3.42 -11.34
N LEU A 16 16.31 2.62 -10.27
CA LEU A 16 15.72 3.06 -9.00
C LEU A 16 16.60 4.09 -8.28
N LEU A 17 17.93 3.95 -8.36
CA LEU A 17 18.87 4.94 -7.78
C LEU A 17 18.79 6.31 -8.46
N VAL A 18 18.36 6.37 -9.72
CA VAL A 18 18.13 7.63 -10.45
C VAL A 18 16.90 8.39 -9.90
N GLY A 19 16.09 7.76 -9.04
CA GLY A 19 14.94 8.39 -8.38
C GLY A 19 13.67 8.42 -9.23
N PHE A 20 13.62 7.65 -10.31
CA PHE A 20 12.42 7.52 -11.14
C PHE A 20 11.32 6.74 -10.39
N PRO A 21 10.02 7.07 -10.56
CA PRO A 21 8.95 6.42 -9.81
C PRO A 21 8.95 4.89 -10.03
N VAL A 22 8.94 4.15 -8.91
CA VAL A 22 9.17 2.70 -8.87
C VAL A 22 8.29 1.91 -9.84
N ALA A 23 7.00 2.28 -9.96
CA ALA A 23 6.06 1.59 -10.82
C ALA A 23 6.47 1.64 -12.31
N PHE A 24 6.87 2.81 -12.80
CA PHE A 24 7.29 2.98 -14.19
C PHE A 24 8.63 2.30 -14.45
N THR A 25 9.55 2.37 -13.48
CA THR A 25 10.84 1.69 -13.58
C THR A 25 10.66 0.18 -13.70
N LEU A 26 9.89 -0.44 -12.80
CA LEU A 26 9.66 -1.88 -12.81
C LEU A 26 8.91 -2.34 -14.06
N ALA A 27 7.84 -1.65 -14.45
CA ALA A 27 7.06 -2.02 -15.64
C ALA A 27 7.84 -1.80 -16.95
N GLY A 28 8.55 -0.67 -17.07
CA GLY A 28 9.27 -0.31 -18.28
C GLY A 28 10.48 -1.21 -18.53
N THR A 29 11.34 -1.40 -17.53
CA THR A 29 12.55 -2.24 -17.70
C THR A 29 12.19 -3.71 -17.93
N SER A 30 11.15 -4.22 -17.26
CA SER A 30 10.68 -5.61 -17.45
C SER A 30 10.11 -5.82 -18.85
N LEU A 31 9.37 -4.86 -19.41
CA LEU A 31 8.82 -4.95 -20.76
C LEU A 31 9.92 -4.88 -21.82
N ILE A 32 10.89 -3.97 -21.66
CA ILE A 32 12.05 -3.85 -22.57
C ILE A 32 12.86 -5.16 -22.57
N PHE A 33 13.14 -5.71 -21.40
CA PHE A 33 13.84 -6.98 -21.28
C PHE A 33 13.02 -8.16 -21.81
N ALA A 34 11.70 -8.18 -21.65
CA ALA A 34 10.85 -9.21 -22.23
C ALA A 34 10.92 -9.21 -23.76
N LEU A 35 10.92 -8.04 -24.40
CA LEU A 35 11.10 -7.90 -25.84
C LEU A 35 12.48 -8.39 -26.29
N ILE A 36 13.55 -7.96 -25.62
CA ILE A 36 14.92 -8.39 -25.93
C ILE A 36 15.05 -9.91 -25.74
N ALA A 37 14.56 -10.46 -24.62
CA ALA A 37 14.62 -11.88 -24.31
C ALA A 37 13.84 -12.74 -25.31
N ASN A 38 12.72 -12.23 -25.85
CA ASN A 38 11.98 -12.90 -26.92
C ASN A 38 12.81 -13.01 -28.21
N LEU A 39 13.56 -11.97 -28.60
CA LEU A 39 14.46 -12.04 -29.77
C LEU A 39 15.57 -13.08 -29.61
N PHE A 40 16.05 -13.29 -28.38
CA PHE A 40 17.06 -14.31 -28.06
C PHE A 40 16.46 -15.71 -27.82
N GLY A 41 15.14 -15.90 -28.00
CA GLY A 41 14.44 -17.16 -27.75
C GLY A 41 14.42 -17.59 -26.27
N ALA A 42 14.69 -16.65 -25.35
CA ALA A 42 14.77 -16.87 -23.91
C ALA A 42 13.43 -16.69 -23.18
N PHE A 43 12.47 -16.06 -23.83
CA PHE A 43 11.21 -15.65 -23.23
C PHE A 43 10.07 -15.82 -24.24
N ASP A 44 8.97 -16.43 -23.78
CA ASP A 44 7.77 -16.62 -24.59
C ASP A 44 6.81 -15.44 -24.41
N MET A 45 6.43 -14.82 -25.51
CA MET A 45 5.47 -13.70 -25.54
C MET A 45 4.09 -14.10 -25.00
N ALA A 46 3.76 -15.40 -24.92
CA ALA A 46 2.55 -15.90 -24.28
C ALA A 46 2.43 -15.46 -22.80
N PHE A 47 3.54 -15.27 -22.09
CA PHE A 47 3.50 -14.80 -20.70
C PHE A 47 2.96 -13.37 -20.56
N LEU A 48 3.15 -12.52 -21.57
CA LEU A 48 2.59 -11.16 -21.57
C LEU A 48 1.06 -11.17 -21.60
N GLN A 49 0.45 -12.17 -22.26
CA GLN A 49 -1.01 -12.34 -22.28
C GLN A 49 -1.59 -12.70 -20.90
N SER A 50 -0.75 -13.15 -19.96
CA SER A 50 -1.19 -13.42 -18.59
C SER A 50 -1.19 -12.18 -17.68
N ILE A 51 -0.57 -11.06 -18.12
CA ILE A 51 -0.49 -9.83 -17.33
C ILE A 51 -1.89 -9.26 -17.01
N PRO A 52 -2.84 -9.14 -17.96
CA PRO A 52 -4.18 -8.66 -17.66
C PRO A 52 -4.88 -9.48 -16.58
N ASN A 53 -4.80 -10.82 -16.65
CA ASN A 53 -5.39 -11.70 -15.63
C ASN A 53 -4.77 -11.50 -14.25
N ARG A 54 -3.45 -11.26 -14.17
CA ARG A 54 -2.77 -10.94 -12.89
C ARG A 54 -3.21 -9.59 -12.33
N ILE A 55 -3.31 -8.57 -13.17
CA ILE A 55 -3.80 -7.23 -12.76
C ILE A 55 -5.24 -7.34 -12.26
N PHE A 56 -6.10 -8.06 -12.97
CA PHE A 56 -7.49 -8.25 -12.56
C PHE A 56 -7.59 -9.01 -11.23
N GLY A 57 -6.74 -10.03 -11.04
CA GLY A 57 -6.61 -10.72 -9.75
C GLY A 57 -6.24 -9.77 -8.61
N ILE A 58 -5.29 -8.87 -8.83
CA ILE A 58 -4.90 -7.86 -7.82
C ILE A 58 -6.06 -6.88 -7.56
N MET A 59 -6.75 -6.39 -8.60
CA MET A 59 -7.89 -5.47 -8.44
C MET A 59 -9.07 -6.10 -7.70
N SER A 60 -9.27 -7.42 -7.86
CA SER A 60 -10.29 -8.16 -7.11
C SER A 60 -9.95 -8.39 -5.63
N ASN A 61 -8.77 -7.97 -5.18
CA ASN A 61 -8.33 -8.18 -3.81
C ASN A 61 -9.14 -7.30 -2.84
N PRO A 62 -9.85 -7.89 -1.86
CA PRO A 62 -10.66 -7.14 -0.90
C PRO A 62 -9.84 -6.17 -0.03
N ILE A 63 -8.53 -6.40 0.12
CA ILE A 63 -7.63 -5.51 0.86
C ILE A 63 -7.53 -4.13 0.20
N LEU A 64 -7.57 -4.06 -1.14
CA LEU A 64 -7.55 -2.78 -1.84
C LEU A 64 -8.82 -1.96 -1.59
N ILE A 65 -9.94 -2.63 -1.35
CA ILE A 65 -11.22 -2.01 -0.99
C ILE A 65 -11.21 -1.54 0.47
N ALA A 66 -10.46 -2.23 1.34
CA ALA A 66 -10.34 -1.86 2.74
C ALA A 66 -9.70 -0.47 2.92
N VAL A 67 -8.75 -0.06 2.07
CA VAL A 67 -8.08 1.25 2.19
C VAL A 67 -9.05 2.42 2.03
N PRO A 68 -9.84 2.54 0.94
CA PRO A 68 -10.87 3.58 0.82
C PRO A 68 -11.92 3.53 1.92
N LEU A 69 -12.35 2.33 2.34
CA LEU A 69 -13.34 2.18 3.42
C LEU A 69 -12.78 2.63 4.77
N PHE A 70 -11.50 2.37 5.05
CA PHE A 70 -10.83 2.84 6.25
C PHE A 70 -10.74 4.37 6.26
N VAL A 71 -10.36 4.98 5.14
CA VAL A 71 -10.37 6.44 4.98
C VAL A 71 -11.79 7.00 5.17
N PHE A 72 -12.80 6.35 4.59
CA PHE A 72 -14.20 6.76 4.74
C PHE A 72 -14.66 6.70 6.20
N MET A 73 -14.37 5.60 6.91
CA MET A 73 -14.68 5.45 8.33
C MET A 73 -13.99 6.54 9.15
N GLY A 74 -12.69 6.77 8.93
CA GLY A 74 -11.92 7.81 9.61
C GLY A 74 -12.53 9.20 9.41
N MET A 75 -12.83 9.57 8.16
CA MET A 75 -13.46 10.86 7.86
C MET A 75 -14.87 10.98 8.45
N MET A 76 -15.66 9.90 8.42
CA MET A 76 -17.00 9.90 9.04
C MET A 76 -16.93 10.09 10.56
N LEU A 77 -15.98 9.45 11.24
CA LEU A 77 -15.78 9.61 12.69
C LEU A 77 -15.34 11.03 13.06
N GLU A 78 -14.48 11.64 12.23
CA GLU A 78 -14.07 13.05 12.39
C GLU A 78 -15.26 14.01 12.17
N GLN A 79 -15.97 13.86 11.06
CA GLN A 79 -17.07 14.76 10.68
C GLN A 79 -18.27 14.67 11.63
N SER A 80 -18.55 13.48 12.18
CA SER A 80 -19.64 13.28 13.14
C SER A 80 -19.33 13.79 14.55
N LYS A 81 -18.09 14.25 14.81
CA LYS A 81 -17.60 14.66 16.13
C LYS A 81 -17.75 13.59 17.22
N ILE A 82 -17.97 12.34 16.84
CA ILE A 82 -18.13 11.23 17.79
C ILE A 82 -16.83 11.05 18.57
N ALA A 83 -15.67 11.19 17.91
CA ALA A 83 -14.35 11.12 18.56
C ALA A 83 -14.18 12.18 19.66
N GLU A 84 -14.58 13.43 19.41
CA GLU A 84 -14.48 14.55 20.37
C GLU A 84 -15.44 14.34 21.56
N ASN A 85 -16.68 13.93 21.28
CA ASN A 85 -17.67 13.65 22.31
C ASN A 85 -17.24 12.47 23.20
N LEU A 86 -16.65 11.42 22.63
CA LEU A 86 -16.13 10.28 23.38
C LEU A 86 -14.98 10.69 24.30
N LEU A 87 -14.05 11.49 23.80
CA LEU A 87 -12.92 11.97 24.59
C LEU A 87 -13.39 12.82 25.78
N THR A 88 -14.32 13.75 25.54
CA THR A 88 -14.88 14.63 26.59
C THR A 88 -15.61 13.81 27.65
N THR A 89 -16.42 12.84 27.23
CA THR A 89 -17.12 11.94 28.15
C THR A 89 -16.14 11.10 28.97
N MET A 90 -15.08 10.57 28.34
CA MET A 90 -14.07 9.78 29.05
C MET A 90 -13.23 10.62 30.02
N ASP A 91 -12.96 11.88 29.69
CA ASP A 91 -12.32 12.82 30.62
C ASP A 91 -13.20 13.06 31.86
N GLU A 92 -14.50 13.30 31.66
CA GLU A 92 -15.46 13.46 32.75
C GLU A 92 -15.54 12.24 33.67
N VAL A 93 -15.57 11.03 33.09
CA VAL A 93 -15.58 9.78 33.86
C VAL A 93 -14.27 9.60 34.65
N MET A 94 -13.13 10.07 34.14
CA MET A 94 -11.81 9.91 34.76
C MET A 94 -11.37 11.09 35.65
N ARG A 95 -12.19 12.15 35.82
CA ARG A 95 -11.87 13.36 36.62
C ARG A 95 -11.38 13.09 38.04
N GLY A 96 -11.77 11.97 38.65
CA GLY A 96 -11.38 11.61 40.03
C GLY A 96 -9.99 10.97 40.17
N ILE A 97 -9.33 10.63 39.07
CA ILE A 97 -8.04 9.90 39.08
C ILE A 97 -6.91 10.87 38.76
N LYS A 98 -5.85 10.87 39.58
CA LYS A 98 -4.62 11.63 39.28
C LYS A 98 -4.01 11.09 37.98
N GLY A 99 -4.01 11.90 36.92
CA GLY A 99 -3.59 11.50 35.57
C GLY A 99 -4.71 10.94 34.67
N GLY A 100 -5.98 11.05 35.09
CA GLY A 100 -7.14 10.53 34.37
C GLY A 100 -7.26 10.99 32.91
N LEU A 101 -6.89 12.24 32.62
CA LEU A 101 -6.85 12.78 31.25
C LEU A 101 -5.91 11.97 30.33
N GLY A 102 -4.73 11.56 30.82
CA GLY A 102 -3.79 10.77 30.03
C GLY A 102 -4.29 9.36 29.77
N ILE A 103 -4.97 8.75 30.74
CA ILE A 103 -5.57 7.42 30.61
C ILE A 103 -6.72 7.46 29.59
N ALA A 104 -7.57 8.48 29.66
CA ALA A 104 -8.66 8.69 28.71
C ALA A 104 -8.15 8.82 27.26
N VAL A 105 -7.09 9.61 27.04
CA VAL A 105 -6.47 9.77 25.72
C VAL A 105 -5.90 8.46 25.17
N ILE A 106 -5.20 7.67 25.99
CA ILE A 106 -4.62 6.39 25.54
C ILE A 106 -5.72 5.40 25.16
N ILE A 107 -6.76 5.27 25.98
CA ILE A 107 -7.86 4.32 25.74
C ILE A 107 -8.68 4.73 24.53
N VAL A 108 -9.09 6.00 24.44
CA VAL A 108 -9.88 6.50 23.32
C VAL A 108 -9.05 6.51 22.03
N GLY A 109 -7.78 6.88 22.10
CA GLY A 109 -6.85 6.83 20.97
C GLY A 109 -6.65 5.40 20.44
N MET A 110 -6.60 4.40 21.32
CA MET A 110 -6.55 2.99 20.92
C MET A 110 -7.84 2.53 20.24
N LEU A 111 -9.01 3.01 20.68
CA LEU A 111 -10.32 2.62 20.13
C LEU A 111 -10.63 3.25 18.76
N LEU A 112 -10.01 4.40 18.46
CA LEU A 112 -10.23 5.14 17.21
C LEU A 112 -9.19 4.81 16.12
N ALA A 113 -8.10 4.12 16.46
CA ALA A 113 -7.06 3.66 15.53
C ALA A 113 -7.45 2.33 14.87
#